data_AF-A0A7C7U5U3-F1
#
_entry.id   AF-A0A7C7U5U3-F1
#
_cell.length_a   1.000
_cell.length_b   1.000
_cell.length_c   1.000
_cell.angle_alpha   90.00
_cell.angle_beta   90.00
_cell.angle_gamma   90.00
#
_symmetry.space_group_name_H-M   'P 1'
#
loop_
_entity.id
_entity.type
_entity.pdbx_description
1 polymer ?
#
loop_
_entity_poly.entity_id
_entity_poly.type
_entity_poly.pdbx_seq_one_letter_code
_entity_poly.pdbx_strand_id
1 'polypeptide(L)' 'MGRGARDLLHDLSWDPGERSNQLKLQPDLAKKFVPELEAFVEERIVNRSRDESGEVSEETIRALKSLGYID' A
#
# COMPACT_ATOMS: atom_id res chain seq x y z
N MET A 1 1.76 -18.23 1.33
CA MET A 1 0.77 -17.85 0.29
C MET A 1 0.16 -16.52 0.70
N GLY A 2 0.78 -15.41 0.30
CA GLY A 2 0.31 -14.06 0.62
C GLY A 2 -0.95 -13.74 -0.17
N ARG A 3 -2.06 -13.43 0.52
CA ARG A 3 -3.29 -13.00 -0.13
C ARG A 3 -3.03 -11.67 -0.83
N GLY A 4 -3.32 -11.63 -2.13
CA GLY A 4 -2.93 -10.55 -3.03
C GLY A 4 -3.39 -9.18 -2.55
N ALA A 5 -2.43 -8.31 -2.28
CA ALA A 5 -2.64 -6.89 -2.53
C ALA A 5 -3.14 -6.82 -3.99
N ARG A 6 -4.38 -6.38 -4.20
CA ARG A 6 -4.82 -6.09 -5.55
C ARG A 6 -3.96 -4.91 -5.96
N ASP A 7 -3.13 -5.08 -6.98
CA ASP A 7 -2.38 -3.95 -7.50
C ASP A 7 -3.41 -2.86 -7.85
N LEU A 8 -3.17 -1.65 -7.35
CA LEU A 8 -3.99 -0.47 -7.57
C LEU A 8 -3.08 0.65 -8.03
N LEU A 9 -3.50 1.38 -9.05
CA LEU A 9 -2.86 2.62 -9.48
C LEU A 9 -3.94 3.69 -9.53
N HIS A 10 -3.79 4.73 -8.72
CA HIS A 10 -4.72 5.85 -8.67
C HIS A 10 -4.01 7.12 -9.11
N ASP A 11 -4.72 7.97 -9.84
CA ASP A 11 -4.22 9.27 -10.23
C ASP A 11 -4.83 10.32 -9.30
N LEU A 12 -4.06 10.72 -8.29
CA LEU A 12 -4.51 11.64 -7.26
C LEU A 12 -4.69 13.08 -7.75
N SER A 13 -4.23 13.42 -8.96
CA SER A 13 -4.40 14.76 -9.52
C SER A 13 -5.86 15.07 -9.84
N TRP A 14 -6.66 14.04 -10.19
CA TRP A 14 -8.06 14.18 -10.53
C TRP A 14 -8.99 13.19 -9.79
N ASP A 15 -8.45 12.09 -9.24
CA ASP A 15 -9.18 11.12 -8.43
C ASP A 15 -8.58 11.00 -7.01
N PRO A 16 -8.68 12.07 -6.20
CA PRO A 16 -8.14 12.07 -4.83
C PRO A 16 -8.88 11.10 -3.89
N GLY A 17 -10.03 10.58 -4.30
CA GLY A 17 -10.81 9.60 -3.55
C GLY A 17 -10.51 8.15 -3.94
N GLU A 18 -9.49 7.90 -4.76
CA GLU A 18 -9.02 6.57 -5.16
C GLU A 18 -10.14 5.67 -5.73
N ARG A 19 -11.10 6.26 -6.44
CA ARG A 19 -12.29 5.55 -6.93
C ARG A 19 -12.02 4.73 -8.19
N SER A 20 -10.99 5.11 -8.95
CA SER A 20 -10.70 4.64 -10.30
C SER A 20 -9.33 3.98 -10.37
N ASN A 21 -9.29 2.68 -10.61
CA ASN A 21 -8.05 1.93 -10.79
C ASN A 21 -7.50 2.04 -12.22
N GLN A 22 -6.44 2.81 -12.38
CA GLN A 22 -5.74 3.08 -13.64
C GLN A 22 -4.99 1.87 -14.19
N LEU A 23 -4.71 0.82 -13.41
CA LEU A 23 -4.10 -0.40 -13.95
C LEU A 23 -4.97 -1.06 -15.03
N LYS A 24 -6.30 -0.97 -14.87
CA LYS A 24 -7.25 -1.51 -15.83
C LYS A 24 -7.56 -0.53 -16.97
N LEU A 25 -7.58 0.77 -16.65
CA LEU A 25 -7.98 1.81 -17.59
C LEU A 25 -6.83 2.23 -18.52
N GLN A 26 -5.59 2.18 -18.04
CA GLN A 26 -4.39 2.64 -18.74
C GLN A 26 -3.20 1.66 -18.52
N PRO A 27 -3.26 0.45 -19.10
CA PRO A 27 -2.26 -0.59 -18.87
C PRO A 27 -0.85 -0.18 -19.32
N ASP A 28 -0.72 0.64 -20.37
CA ASP A 28 0.59 1.07 -20.86
C ASP A 28 1.22 2.17 -19.99
N LEU A 29 0.40 2.98 -19.32
CA LEU A 29 0.89 3.90 -18.29
C LEU A 29 1.34 3.11 -17.06
N ALA A 30 0.53 2.14 -16.64
CA ALA A 30 0.83 1.26 -15.51
C ALA A 30 2.17 0.53 -15.65
N LYS A 31 2.47 0.00 -16.85
CA LYS A 31 3.74 -0.68 -17.14
C LYS A 31 4.99 0.19 -16.89
N LYS A 32 4.85 1.52 -16.91
CA LYS A 32 5.97 2.43 -16.62
C LYS A 32 6.23 2.56 -15.12
N PHE A 33 5.18 2.50 -14.31
CA PHE A 33 5.28 2.66 -12.86
C PHE A 33 5.68 1.37 -12.14
N VAL A 34 5.35 0.19 -12.69
CA VAL A 34 5.71 -1.10 -12.08
C VAL A 34 7.22 -1.24 -11.85
N PRO A 35 8.11 -1.00 -12.84
CA PRO A 35 9.55 -1.09 -12.62
C PRO A 35 10.08 -0.09 -11.60
N GLU A 36 9.54 1.14 -11.57
CA GLU A 36 9.93 2.15 -10.57
C GLU A 36 9.54 1.73 -9.16
N LEU A 37 8.34 1.16 -8.99
CA LEU A 37 7.87 0.63 -7.73
C LEU A 37 8.72 -0.56 -7.26
N GLU A 38 9.03 -1.49 -8.17
CA GLU A 38 9.89 -2.64 -7.89
C GLU A 38 11.29 -2.19 -7.45
N ALA A 39 11.90 -1.24 -8.16
CA ALA A 39 13.20 -0.68 -7.81
C ALA A 39 13.18 0.01 -6.45
N PHE A 40 12.12 0.78 -6.15
CA PHE A 40 11.95 1.42 -4.83
C PHE A 40 11.84 0.38 -3.71
N VAL A 41 11.04 -0.66 -3.90
CA VAL A 41 10.88 -1.76 -2.94
C VAL A 41 12.21 -2.49 -2.73
N GLU A 42 12.95 -2.77 -3.80
CA GLU A 42 14.27 -3.41 -3.71
C GLU A 42 15.27 -2.52 -2.95
N GLU A 43 15.33 -1.22 -3.24
CA GLU A 43 16.21 -0.27 -2.56
C GLU A 43 15.86 -0.14 -1.06
N ARG A 44 14.57 -0.13 -0.72
CA ARG A 44 14.08 0.30 0.61
C ARG A 44 13.58 -0.80 1.52
N ILE A 45 13.13 -1.93 1.00
CA ILE A 45 12.59 -3.04 1.81
C ILE A 45 13.61 -4.17 1.91
N VAL A 46 14.32 -4.49 0.82
CA VAL A 46 15.32 -5.57 0.86
C VAL A 46 16.55 -5.16 1.67
N ASN A 47 16.93 -3.87 1.65
CA ASN A 47 18.05 -3.33 2.42
C ASN A 47 17.68 -2.78 3.79
N ARG A 48 16.38 -2.67 4.12
CA ARG A 48 15.96 -2.35 5.48
C ARG A 48 16.02 -3.64 6.27
N SER A 49 17.13 -3.83 6.98
CA SER A 49 17.23 -4.75 8.11
C SER A 49 15.89 -4.76 8.83
N ARG A 50 15.38 -5.97 9.04
CA ARG A 50 14.09 -6.36 9.61
C ARG A 50 13.91 -5.87 11.06
N ASP A 51 14.21 -4.61 11.33
CA ASP A 51 13.95 -3.92 12.56
C ASP A 51 12.57 -3.30 12.46
N GLU A 52 11.81 -3.48 13.54
CA GLU A 52 10.46 -2.97 13.75
C GLU A 52 9.35 -3.79 13.07
N SER A 53 9.27 -5.07 13.47
CA SER A 53 7.95 -5.57 13.86
C SER A 53 7.53 -4.79 15.12
N GLY A 54 7.16 -3.52 14.94
CA GLY A 54 6.70 -2.68 16.02
C GLY A 54 5.43 -3.31 16.57
N GLU A 55 5.51 -3.87 17.79
CA GLU A 55 4.32 -4.29 18.51
C GLU A 55 3.37 -3.11 18.56
N VAL A 56 2.16 -3.29 17.99
CA VAL A 56 1.12 -2.28 18.05
C VAL A 56 0.76 -2.11 19.52
N SER A 57 0.93 -0.90 20.05
CA SER A 57 0.65 -0.66 21.48
C SER A 57 -0.80 -0.99 21.82
N GLU A 58 -1.04 -1.49 23.04
CA GLU A 58 -2.40 -1.79 23.49
C GLU A 58 -3.33 -0.57 23.43
N GLU A 59 -2.78 0.63 23.62
CA GLU A 59 -3.50 1.89 23.47
C GLU A 59 -4.01 2.09 22.03
N THR A 60 -3.17 1.77 21.04
CA THR A 60 -3.55 1.84 19.62
C THR A 60 -4.66 0.84 19.31
N ILE A 61 -4.57 -0.38 19.84
CA ILE A 61 -5.62 -1.41 19.69
C ILE A 61 -6.94 -0.93 20.32
N ARG A 62 -6.88 -0.34 21.51
CA ARG A 62 -8.07 0.18 22.21
C ARG A 62 -8.70 1.34 21.44
N ALA A 63 -7.89 2.25 20.92
CA ALA A 63 -8.38 3.36 20.11
C ALA A 63 -9.06 2.85 18.84
N LEU A 64 -8.47 1.89 18.13
CA LEU A 64 -9.06 1.29 16.93
C LEU A 64 -10.39 0.57 17.23
N LYS A 65 -10.49 -0.14 18.35
CA LYS A 65 -11.75 -0.74 18.82
C LYS A 65 -12.82 0.33 19.11
N SER A 66 -12.46 1.42 19.78
CA SER A 66 -13.42 2.51 20.09
C SER A 66 -13.97 3.22 18.85
N LEU A 67 -13.18 3.26 17.78
CA LEU A 67 -13.57 3.85 16.50
C LEU A 67 -14.31 2.85 15.59
N GLY A 68 -14.42 1.58 15.98
CA GLY A 68 -15.11 0.54 15.22
C GLY A 68 -14.35 0.04 14.00
N TYR A 69 -13.03 0.24 13.94
CA TYR A 69 -12.21 -0.26 12.83
C TYR A 69 -11.83 -1.74 13.00
N ILE A 70 -11.81 -2.25 14.24
CA ILE A 70 -11.50 -3.64 14.60
C ILE A 70 -12.38 -4.09 15.78
N ASP A 71 -12.66 -5.40 15.90
CA ASP A 71 -13.45 -6.00 17.00
C ASP A 71 -12.59 -6.49 18.17
#